data_AF-E2SND6-F1
#
_entry.id   AF-E2SND6-F1
#
_cell.length_a   1.000
_cell.length_b   1.000
_cell.length_c   1.000
_cell.angle_alpha   90.00
_cell.angle_beta   90.00
_cell.angle_gamma   90.00
#
_symmetry.space_group_name_H-M   'P 1'
#
loop_
_entity.id
_entity.type
_entity.pdbx_description
1 polymer ?
#
loop_
_entity_poly.entity_id
_entity_poly.type
_entity_poly.pdbx_seq_one_letter_code
_entity_poly.pdbx_strand_id
1 'polypeptide(L)'
;MGTVDPTYERLGEETGIAAGSVATAKKGYAFKNWTDQNGKIVSWEKEFKPARVNDKNVAGTYTANFGKDDNGDNIPDDYQIKVTYNAVNGTIDSAHAGKIHYVTLYKDGKMATAADGGVGSLTADQIATATAANGYRQNSLNWTPNIPTTSLKLNSDTEFKATFSKDYFKYRVEYYYDGELGTTDYKGAVEFEKEVSVTPKKSVEYENKTYALDKTVNNPLMITSNEKNNVIKVYYGLDENKDVVPDIYQVKVTYSAVNGTIDSAHAGKIHYVTLFKDGKWATKEDGGIGTLTADQIATATAANGYAQNSLNWTPKTPTTSLKLNSDTEFKAIFS
;
A
#
# COMPACT_ATOMS: atom_id res chain seq x y z
N MET A 1 -0.13 33.34 -38.28
CA MET A 1 1.28 33.01 -38.53
C MET A 1 2.16 34.20 -38.13
N GLY A 2 2.32 35.25 -38.94
CA GLY A 2 3.12 36.42 -38.56
C GLY A 2 2.94 37.62 -39.48
N THR A 3 3.82 38.60 -39.35
CA THR A 3 3.99 39.76 -40.25
C THR A 3 5.47 39.99 -40.52
N VAL A 4 5.76 40.70 -41.61
CA VAL A 4 7.10 41.11 -42.01
C VAL A 4 7.08 42.62 -42.25
N ASP A 5 8.08 43.35 -41.75
CA ASP A 5 8.19 44.80 -41.93
C ASP A 5 9.66 45.24 -42.12
N PRO A 6 10.00 46.03 -43.17
CA PRO A 6 9.19 46.32 -44.36
C PRO A 6 8.92 45.07 -45.21
N THR A 7 7.78 45.06 -45.92
CA THR A 7 7.39 43.96 -46.82
C THR A 7 8.14 43.96 -48.16
N TYR A 8 8.73 45.09 -48.54
CA TYR A 8 9.60 45.22 -49.70
C TYR A 8 10.55 46.42 -49.54
N GLU A 9 11.64 46.41 -50.30
CA GLU A 9 12.60 47.50 -50.40
C GLU A 9 13.03 47.67 -51.87
N ARG A 10 13.34 48.90 -52.29
CA ARG A 10 13.90 49.17 -53.63
C ARG A 10 15.25 49.84 -53.50
N LEU A 11 16.29 49.17 -53.97
CA LEU A 11 17.68 49.60 -53.85
C LEU A 11 18.30 49.88 -55.22
N GLY A 12 19.28 50.79 -55.28
CA GLY A 12 20.14 50.94 -56.44
C GLY A 12 21.08 49.73 -56.55
N GLU A 13 21.29 49.23 -57.78
CA GLU A 13 22.05 47.99 -58.05
C GLU A 13 23.46 48.02 -57.42
N GLU A 14 24.15 49.15 -57.48
CA GLU A 14 25.55 49.27 -57.05
C GLU A 14 25.75 50.10 -55.77
N THR A 15 24.75 50.89 -55.36
CA THR A 15 24.91 51.92 -54.31
C THR A 15 23.93 51.81 -53.14
N GLY A 16 22.88 51.00 -53.25
CA GLY A 16 21.90 50.82 -52.16
C GLY A 16 22.42 49.95 -51.01
N ILE A 17 22.07 50.31 -49.78
CA ILE A 17 22.32 49.50 -48.57
C ILE A 17 20.98 48.93 -48.12
N ALA A 18 20.86 47.62 -48.01
CA ALA A 18 19.63 46.98 -47.58
C ALA A 18 19.33 47.26 -46.11
N ALA A 19 18.17 47.85 -45.83
CA ALA A 19 17.63 47.95 -44.47
C ALA A 19 17.24 46.56 -43.95
N GLY A 20 16.80 45.66 -44.84
CA GLY A 20 16.31 44.32 -44.49
C GLY A 20 14.88 44.33 -43.95
N SER A 21 14.45 43.19 -43.45
CA SER A 21 13.10 42.97 -42.93
C SER A 21 13.12 42.23 -41.60
N VAL A 22 12.16 42.54 -40.72
CA VAL A 22 11.97 41.88 -39.43
C VAL A 22 10.70 41.04 -39.45
N ALA A 23 10.83 39.75 -39.10
CA ALA A 23 9.71 38.86 -38.90
C ALA A 23 9.15 38.98 -37.48
N THR A 24 7.85 39.25 -37.36
CA THR A 24 7.13 39.33 -36.09
C THR A 24 6.04 38.26 -36.06
N ALA A 25 6.14 37.32 -35.11
CA ALA A 25 5.15 36.27 -34.95
C ALA A 25 3.87 36.80 -34.31
N LYS A 26 2.71 36.29 -34.72
CA LYS A 26 1.43 36.57 -34.03
C LYS A 26 1.31 35.64 -32.81
N LYS A 27 0.48 36.01 -31.83
CA LYS A 27 0.17 35.16 -30.68
C LYS A 27 -0.20 33.72 -31.11
N GLY A 28 0.39 32.73 -30.46
CA GLY A 28 0.24 31.30 -30.77
C GLY A 28 1.13 30.80 -31.91
N TYR A 29 2.10 31.60 -32.36
CA TYR A 29 3.08 31.23 -33.38
C TYR A 29 4.46 31.72 -32.98
N ALA A 30 5.48 31.00 -33.44
CA ALA A 30 6.88 31.36 -33.34
C ALA A 30 7.53 31.45 -34.74
N PHE A 31 8.54 32.29 -34.88
CA PHE A 31 9.32 32.41 -36.12
C PHE A 31 10.24 31.19 -36.28
N LYS A 32 10.28 30.61 -37.48
CA LYS A 32 11.11 29.43 -37.81
C LYS A 32 12.42 29.85 -38.47
N ASN A 33 12.32 30.45 -39.65
CA ASN A 33 13.44 30.80 -40.52
C ASN A 33 12.97 31.65 -41.71
N TRP A 34 13.92 32.21 -42.44
CA TRP A 34 13.74 32.79 -43.75
C TRP A 34 14.12 31.79 -44.84
N THR A 35 13.35 31.75 -45.92
CA THR A 35 13.63 30.96 -47.13
C THR A 35 13.65 31.82 -48.38
N ASP A 36 14.45 31.45 -49.38
CA ASP A 36 14.39 32.06 -50.71
C ASP A 36 13.22 31.52 -51.54
N GLN A 37 13.07 32.01 -52.77
CA GLN A 37 12.04 31.57 -53.72
C GLN A 37 12.06 30.07 -54.06
N ASN A 38 13.20 29.38 -53.84
CA ASN A 38 13.35 27.96 -54.08
C ASN A 38 13.10 27.13 -52.80
N GLY A 39 12.70 27.78 -51.70
CA GLY A 39 12.49 27.14 -50.41
C GLY A 39 13.79 26.84 -49.65
N LYS A 40 14.94 27.34 -50.10
CA LYS A 40 16.21 27.15 -49.39
C LYS A 40 16.26 28.08 -48.19
N ILE A 41 16.61 27.54 -47.02
CA ILE A 41 16.78 28.35 -45.80
C ILE A 41 17.98 29.28 -45.97
N VAL A 42 17.74 30.58 -45.76
CA VAL A 42 18.75 31.65 -45.90
C VAL A 42 19.07 32.37 -44.59
N SER A 43 18.21 32.29 -43.57
CA SER A 43 18.49 32.84 -42.24
C SER A 43 17.63 32.18 -41.16
N TRP A 44 18.15 32.11 -39.94
CA TRP A 44 17.43 31.69 -38.72
C TRP A 44 17.14 32.86 -37.79
N GLU A 45 17.63 34.06 -38.13
CA GLU A 45 17.43 35.27 -37.35
C GLU A 45 16.10 35.95 -37.71
N LYS A 46 15.46 36.57 -36.72
CA LYS A 46 14.19 37.29 -36.93
C LYS A 46 14.36 38.46 -37.91
N GLU A 47 15.51 39.13 -37.86
CA GLU A 47 15.91 40.15 -38.83
C GLU A 47 16.70 39.48 -39.96
N PHE A 48 16.34 39.82 -41.21
CA PHE A 48 17.03 39.32 -42.38
C PHE A 48 17.44 40.45 -43.31
N LYS A 49 18.72 40.44 -43.69
CA LYS A 49 19.31 41.34 -44.68
C LYS A 49 19.85 40.51 -45.83
N PRO A 50 19.29 40.65 -47.05
CA PRO A 50 19.83 40.00 -48.22
C PRO A 50 21.29 40.41 -48.45
N ALA A 51 22.16 39.44 -48.71
CA ALA A 51 23.55 39.70 -49.05
C ALA A 51 23.67 40.20 -50.51
N ARG A 52 24.66 41.05 -50.78
CA ARG A 52 25.03 41.42 -52.16
C ARG A 52 25.75 40.25 -52.84
N VAL A 53 25.55 40.13 -54.15
CA VAL A 53 26.21 39.12 -54.99
C VAL A 53 27.12 39.85 -55.98
N ASN A 54 28.41 39.52 -56.00
CA ASN A 54 29.42 40.22 -56.82
C ASN A 54 29.34 41.75 -56.66
N ASP A 55 29.26 42.22 -55.41
CA ASP A 55 29.09 43.63 -55.07
C ASP A 55 27.87 44.29 -55.74
N LYS A 56 26.78 43.56 -55.99
CA LYS A 56 25.53 44.11 -56.53
C LYS A 56 24.31 43.65 -55.72
N ASN A 57 23.34 44.55 -55.58
CA ASN A 57 22.02 44.20 -55.05
C ASN A 57 21.26 43.40 -56.11
N VAL A 58 20.86 42.19 -55.76
CA VAL A 58 20.09 41.30 -56.64
C VAL A 58 18.65 41.25 -56.16
N ALA A 59 17.70 41.43 -57.08
CA ALA A 59 16.29 41.28 -56.77
C ALA A 59 15.99 39.84 -56.31
N GLY A 60 15.32 39.71 -55.17
CA GLY A 60 14.98 38.41 -54.59
C GLY A 60 13.70 38.50 -53.79
N THR A 61 13.00 37.37 -53.69
CA THR A 61 11.85 37.20 -52.79
C THR A 61 12.24 36.24 -51.68
N TYR A 62 11.95 36.64 -50.44
CA TYR A 62 12.25 35.86 -49.25
C TYR A 62 10.98 35.72 -48.40
N THR A 63 10.78 34.53 -47.85
CA THR A 63 9.60 34.18 -47.05
C THR A 63 9.99 33.91 -45.60
N ALA A 64 9.36 34.63 -44.67
CA ALA A 64 9.42 34.32 -43.25
C ALA A 64 8.45 33.18 -42.91
N ASN A 65 8.98 32.07 -42.43
CA ASN A 65 8.22 30.90 -42.03
C ASN A 65 7.90 30.95 -40.53
N PHE A 66 6.69 30.53 -40.16
CA PHE A 66 6.24 30.50 -38.76
C PHE A 66 5.64 29.13 -38.44
N GLY A 67 5.84 28.65 -37.21
CA GLY A 67 5.25 27.42 -36.68
C GLY A 67 4.31 27.73 -35.52
N LYS A 68 3.47 26.77 -35.14
CA LYS A 68 2.65 26.90 -33.93
C LYS A 68 3.55 26.98 -32.71
N ASP A 69 3.08 27.71 -31.70
CA ASP A 69 3.73 27.89 -30.41
C ASP A 69 2.63 27.90 -29.36
N ASP A 70 2.12 26.71 -29.06
CA ASP A 70 1.02 26.52 -28.12
C ASP A 70 1.49 26.74 -26.66
N ASN A 71 2.78 26.52 -26.37
CA ASN A 71 3.37 26.67 -25.04
C ASN A 71 3.82 28.11 -24.72
N GLY A 72 3.97 28.96 -25.74
CA GLY A 72 4.32 30.38 -25.63
C GLY A 72 5.79 30.66 -25.36
N ASP A 73 6.70 29.71 -25.59
CA ASP A 73 8.13 29.85 -25.33
C ASP A 73 8.91 30.50 -26.49
N ASN A 74 8.21 30.89 -27.57
CA ASN A 74 8.74 31.46 -28.80
C ASN A 74 9.61 30.47 -29.62
N ILE A 75 9.48 29.18 -29.37
CA ILE A 75 10.04 28.11 -30.19
C ILE A 75 8.88 27.39 -30.89
N PRO A 76 8.95 27.15 -32.20
CA PRO A 76 7.97 26.35 -32.90
C PRO A 76 7.83 24.95 -32.29
N ASP A 77 6.60 24.51 -32.00
CA ASP A 77 6.30 23.21 -31.38
C ASP A 77 6.84 22.02 -32.21
N ASP A 78 6.94 22.17 -33.54
CA ASP A 78 7.48 21.12 -34.43
C ASP A 78 9.01 20.94 -34.35
N TYR A 79 9.69 21.84 -33.65
CA TYR A 79 11.10 21.72 -33.24
C TYR A 79 11.26 21.26 -31.80
N GLN A 80 10.19 20.84 -31.14
CA GLN A 80 10.22 20.41 -29.76
C GLN A 80 9.57 19.03 -29.59
N ILE A 81 9.99 18.36 -28.53
CA ILE A 81 9.32 17.16 -28.02
C ILE A 81 8.85 17.44 -26.59
N LYS A 82 7.87 16.67 -26.16
CA LYS A 82 7.31 16.72 -24.82
C LYS A 82 7.93 15.65 -23.94
N VAL A 83 8.33 16.04 -22.75
CA VAL A 83 8.82 15.15 -21.71
C VAL A 83 7.93 15.27 -20.48
N THR A 84 7.52 14.12 -19.96
CA THR A 84 6.72 14.02 -18.74
C THR A 84 7.30 13.00 -17.78
N TYR A 85 6.96 13.14 -16.50
CA TYR A 85 7.43 12.26 -15.43
C TYR A 85 6.28 11.65 -14.66
N ASN A 86 6.42 10.37 -14.34
CA ASN A 86 5.44 9.62 -13.55
C ASN A 86 6.15 8.67 -12.58
N ALA A 87 5.51 8.34 -11.46
CA ALA A 87 6.05 7.43 -10.46
C ALA A 87 5.05 6.33 -10.12
N VAL A 88 5.54 5.10 -9.97
CA VAL A 88 4.81 3.96 -9.42
C VAL A 88 5.44 3.57 -8.10
N ASN A 89 4.59 3.46 -7.08
CA ASN A 89 5.00 3.20 -5.69
C ASN A 89 5.92 4.29 -5.12
N GLY A 90 5.66 5.53 -5.53
CA GLY A 90 6.45 6.70 -5.14
C GLY A 90 5.83 7.97 -5.69
N THR A 91 6.61 9.04 -5.65
CA THR A 91 6.20 10.38 -6.11
C THR A 91 7.31 11.02 -6.94
N ILE A 92 6.92 11.91 -7.83
CA ILE A 92 7.82 12.84 -8.53
C ILE A 92 7.88 14.14 -7.73
N ASP A 93 9.02 14.82 -7.72
CA ASP A 93 9.14 16.10 -7.05
C ASP A 93 8.16 17.15 -7.60
N SER A 94 7.79 18.09 -6.73
CA SER A 94 6.77 19.10 -7.04
C SER A 94 7.12 20.04 -8.21
N ALA A 95 8.40 20.17 -8.57
CA ALA A 95 8.79 21.01 -9.69
C ALA A 95 8.45 20.36 -11.04
N HIS A 96 8.29 19.04 -11.09
CA HIS A 96 8.06 18.27 -12.32
C HIS A 96 6.73 17.51 -12.34
N ALA A 97 6.17 17.18 -11.18
CA ALA A 97 4.93 16.41 -11.08
C ALA A 97 3.78 17.05 -11.86
N GLY A 98 3.21 16.30 -12.82
CA GLY A 98 2.08 16.74 -13.64
C GLY A 98 2.41 17.83 -14.67
N LYS A 99 3.69 18.14 -14.89
CA LYS A 99 4.13 19.15 -15.86
C LYS A 99 4.67 18.53 -17.14
N ILE A 100 4.60 19.30 -18.22
CA ILE A 100 5.20 18.98 -19.51
C ILE A 100 6.45 19.86 -19.64
N HIS A 101 7.57 19.22 -19.95
CA HIS A 101 8.83 19.89 -20.27
C HIS A 101 9.05 19.80 -21.77
N TYR A 102 9.45 20.91 -22.39
CA TYR A 102 9.72 20.98 -23.83
C TYR A 102 11.22 20.91 -24.06
N VAL A 103 11.64 19.97 -24.91
CA VAL A 103 13.05 19.79 -25.30
C VAL A 103 13.18 20.18 -26.76
N THR A 104 14.03 21.18 -27.04
CA THR A 104 14.27 21.65 -28.41
C THR A 104 15.23 20.72 -29.13
N LEU A 105 14.90 20.39 -30.38
CA LEU A 105 15.64 19.48 -31.23
C LEU A 105 16.60 20.22 -32.16
N TYR A 106 17.82 19.72 -32.26
CA TYR A 106 18.87 20.28 -33.11
C TYR A 106 19.48 19.23 -34.03
N LYS A 107 19.92 19.69 -35.20
CA LYS A 107 20.78 18.95 -36.14
C LYS A 107 21.81 19.92 -36.70
N ASP A 108 23.09 19.55 -36.64
CA ASP A 108 24.19 20.37 -37.14
C ASP A 108 24.18 21.82 -36.60
N GLY A 109 23.83 21.98 -35.32
CA GLY A 109 23.78 23.27 -34.62
C GLY A 109 22.56 24.14 -34.94
N LYS A 110 21.58 23.63 -35.71
CA LYS A 110 20.36 24.35 -36.09
C LYS A 110 19.12 23.61 -35.61
N MET A 111 18.04 24.34 -35.32
CA MET A 111 16.76 23.73 -34.99
C MET A 111 16.28 22.85 -36.14
N ALA A 112 15.84 21.64 -35.83
CA ALA A 112 15.40 20.66 -36.81
C ALA A 112 14.22 19.86 -36.26
N THR A 113 13.34 19.41 -37.13
CA THR A 113 12.23 18.54 -36.70
C THR A 113 12.75 17.14 -36.36
N ALA A 114 11.97 16.37 -35.61
CA ALA A 114 12.28 14.95 -35.36
C ALA A 114 12.43 14.16 -36.68
N ALA A 115 11.56 14.43 -37.67
CA ALA A 115 11.58 13.77 -38.97
C ALA A 115 12.86 14.08 -39.77
N ASP A 116 13.42 15.28 -39.60
CA ASP A 116 14.68 15.68 -40.22
C ASP A 116 15.92 15.11 -39.49
N GLY A 117 15.71 14.32 -38.42
CA GLY A 117 16.76 13.75 -37.58
C GLY A 117 17.25 14.67 -36.46
N GLY A 118 16.43 15.66 -36.07
CA GLY A 118 16.70 16.51 -34.92
C GLY A 118 16.74 15.70 -33.62
N VAL A 119 17.70 16.02 -32.76
CA VAL A 119 17.85 15.42 -31.42
C VAL A 119 18.01 16.52 -30.37
N GLY A 120 17.42 16.30 -29.22
CA GLY A 120 17.54 17.17 -28.05
C GLY A 120 18.00 16.39 -26.82
N SER A 121 18.38 17.11 -25.78
CA SER A 121 18.70 16.54 -24.48
C SER A 121 18.14 17.42 -23.37
N LEU A 122 17.89 16.81 -22.22
CA LEU A 122 17.37 17.52 -21.05
C LEU A 122 18.41 18.49 -20.50
N THR A 123 17.97 19.62 -19.96
CA THR A 123 18.78 20.45 -19.07
C THR A 123 18.71 19.91 -17.63
N ALA A 124 19.61 20.36 -16.75
CA ALA A 124 19.66 19.86 -15.37
C ALA A 124 18.38 20.13 -14.58
N ASP A 125 17.73 21.28 -14.82
CA ASP A 125 16.46 21.71 -14.22
C ASP A 125 15.23 21.02 -14.81
N GLN A 126 15.38 20.30 -15.92
CA GLN A 126 14.32 19.46 -16.51
C GLN A 126 14.36 18.03 -15.99
N ILE A 127 15.41 17.63 -15.26
CA ILE A 127 15.55 16.26 -14.75
C ILE A 127 14.85 16.15 -13.40
N ALA A 128 13.73 15.43 -13.40
CA ALA A 128 12.99 15.15 -12.18
C ALA A 128 13.73 14.21 -11.23
N THR A 129 13.41 14.35 -9.94
CA THR A 129 13.76 13.39 -8.89
C THR A 129 12.51 12.62 -8.47
N ALA A 130 12.72 11.40 -7.97
CA ALA A 130 11.63 10.53 -7.51
C ALA A 130 11.90 10.01 -6.11
N THR A 131 10.86 9.96 -5.29
CA THR A 131 10.90 9.48 -3.90
C THR A 131 9.99 8.28 -3.73
N ALA A 132 10.51 7.20 -3.16
CA ALA A 132 9.75 5.99 -2.86
C ALA A 132 8.63 6.28 -1.84
N ALA A 133 7.49 5.61 -2.01
CA ALA A 133 6.44 5.63 -1.01
C ALA A 133 6.85 4.81 0.23
N ASN A 134 6.20 5.04 1.37
CA ASN A 134 6.39 4.21 2.56
C ASN A 134 6.14 2.73 2.22
N GLY A 135 7.05 1.86 2.64
CA GLY A 135 6.99 0.43 2.31
C GLY A 135 7.80 0.02 1.08
N TYR A 136 8.40 0.98 0.37
CA TYR A 136 9.23 0.75 -0.82
C TYR A 136 10.64 1.28 -0.64
N ARG A 137 11.59 0.69 -1.38
CA ARG A 137 13.02 0.96 -1.25
C ARG A 137 13.46 2.12 -2.14
N GLN A 138 13.94 3.21 -1.56
CA GLN A 138 14.48 4.34 -2.35
C GLN A 138 15.64 3.93 -3.28
N ASN A 139 16.53 3.05 -2.82
CA ASN A 139 17.68 2.57 -3.61
C ASN A 139 17.29 1.58 -4.72
N SER A 140 16.00 1.21 -4.83
CA SER A 140 15.47 0.41 -5.93
C SER A 140 14.92 1.24 -7.08
N LEU A 141 15.08 2.57 -7.03
CA LEU A 141 14.66 3.48 -8.09
C LEU A 141 15.17 3.00 -9.45
N ASN A 142 14.23 2.68 -10.33
CA ASN A 142 14.50 2.36 -11.71
C ASN A 142 13.66 3.26 -12.63
N TRP A 143 14.29 3.81 -13.66
CA TRP A 143 13.65 4.67 -14.66
C TRP A 143 13.46 3.91 -15.97
N THR A 144 12.30 4.08 -16.61
CA THR A 144 11.98 3.57 -17.94
C THR A 144 11.50 4.74 -18.81
N PRO A 145 11.85 4.83 -20.11
CA PRO A 145 12.62 3.86 -20.90
C PRO A 145 14.11 3.83 -20.59
N ASN A 146 14.67 4.94 -20.12
CA ASN A 146 16.08 5.07 -19.71
C ASN A 146 16.17 5.99 -18.49
N ILE A 147 17.34 6.03 -17.85
CA ILE A 147 17.61 7.01 -16.80
C ILE A 147 17.68 8.41 -17.46
N PRO A 148 16.86 9.39 -17.01
CA PRO A 148 16.92 10.74 -17.55
C PRO A 148 18.26 11.39 -17.16
N THR A 149 19.00 11.89 -18.15
CA THR A 149 20.27 12.58 -17.97
C THR A 149 20.38 13.73 -18.96
N THR A 150 21.33 14.64 -18.72
CA THR A 150 21.64 15.72 -19.67
C THR A 150 22.32 15.25 -20.94
N SER A 151 22.80 14.01 -20.97
CA SER A 151 23.44 13.38 -22.14
C SER A 151 22.52 12.46 -22.93
N LEU A 152 21.33 12.13 -22.39
CA LEU A 152 20.35 11.30 -23.06
C LEU A 152 19.78 12.06 -24.27
N LYS A 153 19.98 11.48 -25.45
CA LYS A 153 19.45 12.02 -26.71
C LYS A 153 18.02 11.55 -26.91
N LEU A 154 17.13 12.48 -27.17
CA LEU A 154 15.71 12.25 -27.42
C LEU A 154 15.32 12.83 -28.79
N ASN A 155 14.39 12.16 -29.47
CA ASN A 155 13.88 12.57 -30.77
C ASN A 155 12.35 12.39 -30.89
N SER A 156 11.68 12.05 -29.80
CA SER A 156 10.25 11.82 -29.73
C SER A 156 9.74 12.11 -28.32
N ASP A 157 8.46 12.40 -28.21
CA ASP A 157 7.80 12.60 -26.91
C ASP A 157 8.09 11.40 -26.00
N THR A 158 8.49 11.69 -24.76
CA THR A 158 9.02 10.68 -23.84
C THR A 158 8.39 10.84 -22.47
N GLU A 159 7.72 9.79 -21.98
CA GLU A 159 7.36 9.68 -20.57
C GLU A 159 8.44 8.88 -19.83
N PHE A 160 9.04 9.50 -18.81
CA PHE A 160 9.92 8.81 -17.87
C PHE A 160 9.11 8.30 -16.68
N LYS A 161 9.19 6.99 -16.45
CA LYS A 161 8.50 6.32 -15.35
C LYS A 161 9.50 5.84 -14.31
N ALA A 162 9.42 6.40 -13.10
CA ALA A 162 10.12 5.92 -11.92
C ALA A 162 9.34 4.77 -11.28
N THR A 163 10.02 3.68 -10.96
CA THR A 163 9.44 2.52 -10.26
C THR A 163 10.28 2.16 -9.05
N PHE A 164 9.62 1.73 -7.98
CA PHE A 164 10.26 1.25 -6.75
C PHE A 164 9.77 -0.16 -6.40
N SER A 165 10.70 -1.00 -5.94
CA SER A 165 10.45 -2.34 -5.43
C SER A 165 10.06 -2.30 -3.95
N LYS A 166 9.26 -3.27 -3.54
CA LYS A 166 8.82 -3.44 -2.15
C LYS A 166 10.02 -3.61 -1.21
N ASP A 167 9.89 -3.05 -0.01
CA ASP A 167 10.83 -3.29 1.09
C ASP A 167 10.36 -4.45 1.97
N TYR A 168 11.16 -4.78 2.99
CA TYR A 168 10.94 -5.93 3.86
C TYR A 168 10.99 -5.47 5.31
N PHE A 169 9.97 -5.84 6.07
CA PHE A 169 9.77 -5.38 7.44
C PHE A 169 9.66 -6.57 8.39
N LYS A 170 10.26 -6.45 9.56
CA LYS A 170 10.16 -7.48 10.61
C LYS A 170 8.75 -7.49 11.20
N TYR A 171 8.42 -8.61 11.82
CA TYR A 171 7.22 -8.78 12.62
C TYR A 171 7.55 -9.59 13.87
N ARG A 172 6.62 -9.66 14.82
CA ARG A 172 6.78 -10.48 16.02
C ARG A 172 5.47 -11.13 16.44
N VAL A 173 5.59 -12.18 17.22
CA VAL A 173 4.47 -12.87 17.87
C VAL A 173 4.58 -12.65 19.36
N GLU A 174 3.56 -12.07 19.97
CA GLU A 174 3.45 -11.85 21.41
C GLU A 174 2.54 -12.92 22.01
N TYR A 175 3.02 -13.60 23.05
CA TYR A 175 2.29 -14.65 23.76
C TYR A 175 1.86 -14.12 25.13
N TYR A 176 0.56 -14.11 25.35
CA TYR A 176 -0.07 -13.63 26.57
C TYR A 176 -0.66 -14.79 27.36
N TYR A 177 -0.48 -14.78 28.68
CA TYR A 177 -1.00 -15.75 29.63
C TYR A 177 -1.84 -15.00 30.65
N ASP A 178 -3.13 -15.34 30.76
CA ASP A 178 -4.10 -14.61 31.60
C ASP A 178 -4.10 -13.08 31.38
N GLY A 179 -3.86 -12.67 30.14
CA GLY A 179 -3.82 -11.26 29.72
C GLY A 179 -2.48 -10.56 29.93
N GLU A 180 -1.52 -11.19 30.60
CA GLU A 180 -0.17 -10.65 30.81
C GLU A 180 0.80 -11.11 29.72
N LEU A 181 1.70 -10.22 29.29
CA LEU A 181 2.70 -10.56 28.27
C LEU A 181 3.77 -11.47 28.89
N GLY A 182 3.85 -12.72 28.42
CA GLY A 182 4.89 -13.66 28.85
C GLY A 182 6.13 -13.58 27.97
N THR A 183 5.98 -13.92 26.68
CA THR A 183 7.12 -13.99 25.76
C THR A 183 6.85 -13.30 24.42
N THR A 184 7.92 -12.94 23.74
CA THR A 184 7.89 -12.33 22.40
C THR A 184 8.85 -13.08 21.49
N ASP A 185 8.35 -13.54 20.36
CA ASP A 185 9.10 -14.25 19.32
C ASP A 185 9.30 -13.31 18.12
N TYR A 186 10.53 -12.83 17.96
CA TYR A 186 10.90 -11.91 16.89
C TYR A 186 11.16 -12.68 15.59
N LYS A 187 10.50 -12.26 14.52
CA LYS A 187 10.58 -12.89 13.21
C LYS A 187 11.40 -12.04 12.24
N GLY A 188 11.94 -12.73 11.23
CA GLY A 188 12.70 -12.11 10.15
C GLY A 188 11.86 -11.15 9.32
N ALA A 189 12.54 -10.37 8.48
CA ALA A 189 11.88 -9.42 7.61
C ALA A 189 11.09 -10.14 6.50
N VAL A 190 9.88 -9.67 6.23
CA VAL A 190 8.98 -10.18 5.20
C VAL A 190 8.57 -9.01 4.31
N GLU A 191 8.38 -9.28 3.02
CA GLU A 191 8.04 -8.27 2.02
C GLU A 191 6.77 -7.47 2.40
N PHE A 192 6.78 -6.16 2.12
CA PHE A 192 5.67 -5.24 2.37
C PHE A 192 4.35 -5.70 1.71
N GLU A 193 3.25 -5.57 2.46
CA GLU A 193 1.88 -6.02 2.11
C GLU A 193 1.75 -7.54 1.93
N LYS A 194 2.77 -8.32 2.26
CA LYS A 194 2.66 -9.78 2.27
C LYS A 194 1.93 -10.24 3.52
N GLU A 195 1.10 -11.26 3.38
CA GLU A 195 0.39 -11.88 4.48
C GLU A 195 1.26 -12.95 5.17
N VAL A 196 1.24 -12.96 6.50
CA VAL A 196 1.86 -14.00 7.34
C VAL A 196 0.85 -14.51 8.36
N SER A 197 0.98 -15.77 8.76
CA SER A 197 0.12 -16.40 9.76
C SER A 197 0.93 -17.33 10.66
N VAL A 198 0.38 -17.61 11.84
CA VAL A 198 0.88 -18.63 12.76
C VAL A 198 -0.21 -19.62 13.11
N THR A 199 0.19 -20.83 13.48
CA THR A 199 -0.70 -21.86 14.02
C THR A 199 -0.27 -22.14 15.46
N PRO A 200 -0.87 -21.47 16.46
CA PRO A 200 -0.53 -21.71 17.85
C PRO A 200 -0.90 -23.13 18.27
N LYS A 201 -0.20 -23.65 19.28
CA LYS A 201 -0.57 -24.90 19.93
C LYS A 201 -1.88 -24.68 20.71
N LYS A 202 -2.71 -25.72 20.81
CA LYS A 202 -3.96 -25.63 21.59
C LYS A 202 -3.73 -25.64 23.10
N SER A 203 -2.62 -26.25 23.56
CA SER A 203 -2.24 -26.31 24.97
C SER A 203 -0.73 -26.13 25.09
N VAL A 204 -0.29 -25.41 26.14
CA VAL A 204 1.11 -25.10 26.44
C VAL A 204 1.34 -25.12 27.95
N GLU A 205 2.61 -25.29 28.35
CA GLU A 205 3.05 -25.08 29.72
C GLU A 205 3.87 -23.79 29.81
N TYR A 206 3.58 -22.96 30.80
CA TYR A 206 4.30 -21.72 31.09
C TYR A 206 4.36 -21.53 32.61
N GLU A 207 5.56 -21.28 33.15
CA GLU A 207 5.80 -21.12 34.60
C GLU A 207 5.16 -22.21 35.48
N ASN A 208 5.30 -23.48 35.07
CA ASN A 208 4.73 -24.68 35.73
C ASN A 208 3.20 -24.74 35.80
N LYS A 209 2.48 -23.93 35.01
CA LYS A 209 1.03 -24.01 34.82
C LYS A 209 0.70 -24.45 33.40
N THR A 210 -0.43 -25.13 33.23
CA THR A 210 -0.97 -25.50 31.93
C THR A 210 -1.96 -24.43 31.48
N TYR A 211 -1.90 -24.07 30.20
CA TYR A 211 -2.82 -23.10 29.60
C TYR A 211 -3.39 -23.63 28.29
N ALA A 212 -4.64 -23.25 28.01
CA ALA A 212 -5.34 -23.54 26.76
C ALA A 212 -5.40 -22.28 25.87
N LEU A 213 -5.38 -22.48 24.55
CA LEU A 213 -5.49 -21.40 23.57
C LEU A 213 -6.86 -20.74 23.69
N ASP A 214 -6.88 -19.45 24.04
CA ASP A 214 -8.10 -18.63 24.09
C ASP A 214 -8.40 -18.05 22.70
N LYS A 215 -7.49 -17.21 22.20
CA LYS A 215 -7.69 -16.52 20.91
C LYS A 215 -6.39 -16.06 20.27
N THR A 216 -6.49 -15.69 19.00
CA THR A 216 -5.44 -14.98 18.28
C THR A 216 -5.97 -13.67 17.72
N VAL A 217 -5.12 -12.65 17.66
CA VAL A 217 -5.42 -11.34 17.10
C VAL A 217 -4.38 -11.01 16.03
N ASN A 218 -4.84 -10.43 14.92
CA ASN A 218 -4.06 -10.18 13.72
C ASN A 218 -3.44 -11.45 13.12
N ASN A 219 -4.22 -12.52 13.01
CA ASN A 219 -3.80 -13.76 12.38
C ASN A 219 -4.87 -14.18 11.36
N PRO A 220 -4.68 -13.94 10.05
CA PRO A 220 -3.45 -13.46 9.41
C PRO A 220 -3.06 -12.01 9.71
N LEU A 221 -1.77 -11.71 9.57
CA LEU A 221 -1.18 -10.36 9.64
C LEU A 221 -0.70 -9.94 8.24
N MET A 222 -1.14 -8.78 7.78
CA MET A 222 -0.55 -8.12 6.61
C MET A 222 0.63 -7.25 7.04
N ILE A 223 1.81 -7.47 6.46
CA ILE A 223 3.03 -6.74 6.80
C ILE A 223 2.93 -5.28 6.36
N THR A 224 3.16 -4.36 7.29
CA THR A 224 3.16 -2.92 7.05
C THR A 224 4.57 -2.34 7.17
N SER A 225 4.76 -1.10 6.70
CA SER A 225 6.02 -0.37 6.87
C SER A 225 6.27 0.10 8.30
N ASN A 226 5.30 -0.04 9.21
CA ASN A 226 5.45 0.30 10.62
C ASN A 226 5.65 -0.99 11.44
N GLU A 227 6.90 -1.38 11.66
CA GLU A 227 7.27 -2.61 12.37
C GLU A 227 6.65 -2.74 13.77
N LYS A 228 6.33 -1.62 14.43
CA LYS A 228 5.67 -1.65 15.75
C LYS A 228 4.27 -2.27 15.69
N ASN A 229 3.59 -2.12 14.56
CA ASN A 229 2.23 -2.62 14.31
C ASN A 229 2.24 -4.04 13.73
N ASN A 230 3.38 -4.54 13.26
CA ASN A 230 3.51 -5.88 12.69
C ASN A 230 3.58 -6.92 13.82
N VAL A 231 2.43 -7.16 14.46
CA VAL A 231 2.31 -7.99 15.67
C VAL A 231 1.14 -8.94 15.55
N ILE A 232 1.42 -10.23 15.70
CA ILE A 232 0.42 -11.25 15.99
C ILE A 232 0.36 -11.43 17.50
N LYS A 233 -0.83 -11.43 18.08
CA LYS A 233 -1.01 -11.71 19.51
C LYS A 233 -1.71 -13.04 19.71
N VAL A 234 -1.14 -13.87 20.55
CA VAL A 234 -1.68 -15.18 20.92
C VAL A 234 -1.99 -15.13 22.40
N TYR A 235 -3.23 -15.44 22.76
CA TYR A 235 -3.72 -15.43 24.12
C TYR A 235 -3.99 -16.84 24.59
N TYR A 236 -3.48 -17.18 25.75
CA TYR A 236 -3.73 -18.41 26.47
C TYR A 236 -4.38 -18.08 27.82
N GLY A 237 -5.36 -18.87 28.22
CA GLY A 237 -5.99 -18.79 29.54
C GLY A 237 -5.68 -20.03 30.36
N LEU A 238 -5.63 -19.88 31.69
CA LEU A 238 -5.33 -20.96 32.62
C LEU A 238 -6.22 -22.19 32.36
N ASP A 239 -5.62 -23.38 32.41
CA ASP A 239 -6.25 -24.68 32.16
C ASP A 239 -5.72 -25.69 33.19
N GLU A 240 -6.20 -25.60 34.43
CA GLU A 240 -5.78 -26.45 35.55
C GLU A 240 -6.24 -27.90 35.35
N ASN A 241 -7.39 -28.10 34.71
CA ASN A 241 -8.00 -29.41 34.48
C ASN A 241 -7.43 -30.14 33.24
N LYS A 242 -6.69 -29.42 32.39
CA LYS A 242 -6.00 -29.91 31.18
C LYS A 242 -6.94 -30.43 30.11
N ASP A 243 -8.13 -29.86 30.01
CA ASP A 243 -9.14 -30.23 29.01
C ASP A 243 -9.09 -29.40 27.73
N VAL A 244 -8.09 -28.50 27.61
CA VAL A 244 -7.85 -27.64 26.45
C VAL A 244 -8.95 -26.58 26.28
N VAL A 245 -9.68 -26.27 27.36
CA VAL A 245 -10.57 -25.13 27.48
C VAL A 245 -10.07 -24.26 28.62
N PRO A 246 -9.90 -22.94 28.43
CA PRO A 246 -9.57 -22.06 29.55
C PRO A 246 -10.63 -22.16 30.67
N ASP A 247 -10.19 -22.31 31.91
CA ASP A 247 -11.04 -22.48 33.09
C ASP A 247 -12.01 -21.31 33.28
N ILE A 248 -11.65 -20.11 32.81
CA ILE A 248 -12.51 -18.91 32.84
C ILE A 248 -13.83 -19.08 32.06
N TYR A 249 -13.89 -20.06 31.16
CA TYR A 249 -15.08 -20.40 30.38
C TYR A 249 -15.80 -21.63 30.93
N GLN A 250 -15.50 -22.05 32.16
CA GLN A 250 -16.06 -23.25 32.75
C GLN A 250 -16.60 -23.00 34.15
N VAL A 251 -17.55 -23.84 34.55
CA VAL A 251 -18.04 -23.90 35.94
C VAL A 251 -17.85 -25.30 36.49
N LYS A 252 -17.64 -25.37 37.80
CA LYS A 252 -17.38 -26.61 38.53
C LYS A 252 -18.70 -27.20 39.02
N VAL A 253 -18.89 -28.49 38.78
CA VAL A 253 -20.03 -29.27 39.26
C VAL A 253 -19.53 -30.38 40.17
N THR A 254 -20.12 -30.49 41.35
CA THR A 254 -19.81 -31.52 42.34
C THR A 254 -21.09 -32.17 42.85
N TYR A 255 -20.95 -33.38 43.41
CA TYR A 255 -22.06 -34.16 43.93
C TYR A 255 -21.80 -34.61 45.37
N SER A 256 -22.82 -34.48 46.22
CA SER A 256 -22.80 -35.01 47.59
C SER A 256 -24.11 -35.69 47.95
N ALA A 257 -24.12 -36.50 49.01
CA ALA A 257 -25.32 -37.20 49.47
C ALA A 257 -25.52 -37.04 50.98
N VAL A 258 -26.78 -36.93 51.39
CA VAL A 258 -27.25 -36.98 52.78
C VAL A 258 -28.10 -38.23 52.92
N ASN A 259 -27.75 -39.08 53.89
CA ASN A 259 -28.41 -40.37 54.12
C ASN A 259 -28.35 -41.32 52.91
N GLY A 260 -27.26 -41.24 52.13
CA GLY A 260 -27.03 -42.05 50.96
C GLY A 260 -25.60 -41.90 50.45
N THR A 261 -25.35 -42.40 49.25
CA THR A 261 -24.06 -42.34 48.55
C THR A 261 -24.25 -41.86 47.11
N ILE A 262 -23.21 -41.23 46.56
CA ILE A 262 -23.08 -40.91 45.14
C ILE A 262 -22.33 -42.04 44.45
N ASP A 263 -22.65 -42.33 43.19
CA ASP A 263 -21.91 -43.33 42.42
C ASP A 263 -20.41 -43.00 42.30
N SER A 264 -19.59 -44.04 42.15
CA SER A 264 -18.13 -43.94 42.15
C SER A 264 -17.56 -43.16 40.96
N ALA A 265 -18.33 -42.96 39.88
CA ALA A 265 -17.88 -42.15 38.75
C ALA A 265 -17.89 -40.66 39.10
N HIS A 266 -18.72 -40.22 40.06
CA HIS A 266 -18.92 -38.81 40.42
C HIS A 266 -18.49 -38.46 41.84
N ALA A 267 -18.52 -39.43 42.77
CA ALA A 267 -18.22 -39.19 44.17
C ALA A 267 -16.80 -38.61 44.37
N GLY A 268 -16.72 -37.42 44.99
CA GLY A 268 -15.46 -36.73 45.26
C GLY A 268 -14.76 -36.15 44.03
N LYS A 269 -15.41 -36.10 42.87
CA LYS A 269 -14.85 -35.54 41.64
C LYS A 269 -15.47 -34.19 41.30
N ILE A 270 -14.72 -33.39 40.54
CA ILE A 270 -15.17 -32.14 39.94
C ILE A 270 -15.42 -32.42 38.46
N HIS A 271 -16.59 -32.03 37.98
CA HIS A 271 -16.94 -32.03 36.57
C HIS A 271 -16.93 -30.58 36.07
N TYR A 272 -16.38 -30.36 34.89
CA TYR A 272 -16.28 -29.04 34.28
C TYR A 272 -17.33 -28.90 33.19
N VAL A 273 -18.11 -27.82 33.26
CA VAL A 273 -19.14 -27.51 32.27
C VAL A 273 -18.74 -26.23 31.54
N THR A 274 -18.47 -26.36 30.25
CA THR A 274 -18.11 -25.22 29.39
C THR A 274 -19.31 -24.32 29.13
N LEU A 275 -19.09 -23.02 29.28
CA LEU A 275 -20.07 -21.97 29.12
C LEU A 275 -20.02 -21.39 27.70
N PHE A 276 -21.21 -21.21 27.11
CA PHE A 276 -21.35 -20.63 25.80
C PHE A 276 -22.36 -19.47 25.77
N LYS A 277 -22.12 -18.53 24.88
CA LYS A 277 -23.08 -17.50 24.46
C LYS A 277 -22.97 -17.31 22.96
N ASP A 278 -24.10 -17.37 22.26
CA ASP A 278 -24.17 -17.22 20.80
C ASP A 278 -23.21 -18.16 20.04
N GLY A 279 -23.04 -19.39 20.56
CA GLY A 279 -22.19 -20.41 19.96
C GLY A 279 -20.67 -20.22 20.18
N LYS A 280 -20.25 -19.27 21.00
CA LYS A 280 -18.85 -19.03 21.37
C LYS A 280 -18.64 -19.22 22.86
N TRP A 281 -17.41 -19.55 23.26
CA TRP A 281 -17.02 -19.52 24.68
C TRP A 281 -17.33 -18.16 25.28
N ALA A 282 -17.88 -18.16 26.49
CA ALA A 282 -18.26 -16.97 27.21
C ALA A 282 -18.03 -17.17 28.70
N THR A 283 -17.62 -16.11 29.39
CA THR A 283 -17.47 -16.16 30.85
C THR A 283 -18.84 -16.18 31.53
N LYS A 284 -18.86 -16.49 32.83
CA LYS A 284 -20.08 -16.36 33.64
C LYS A 284 -20.57 -14.90 33.69
N GLU A 285 -19.66 -13.93 33.73
CA GLU A 285 -19.96 -12.49 33.74
C GLU A 285 -20.59 -12.03 32.42
N ASP A 286 -20.18 -12.63 31.29
CA ASP A 286 -20.77 -12.34 29.98
C ASP A 286 -22.15 -12.99 29.78
N GLY A 287 -22.64 -13.75 30.76
CA GLY A 287 -23.90 -14.49 30.69
C GLY A 287 -23.77 -15.82 29.95
N GLY A 288 -22.57 -16.41 29.93
CA GLY A 288 -22.34 -17.76 29.41
C GLY A 288 -23.17 -18.80 30.16
N ILE A 289 -23.77 -19.71 29.40
CA ILE A 289 -24.59 -20.81 29.92
C ILE A 289 -24.00 -22.13 29.43
N GLY A 290 -23.88 -23.09 30.34
CA GLY A 290 -23.54 -24.47 30.04
C GLY A 290 -24.64 -25.44 30.48
N THR A 291 -24.56 -26.68 30.00
CA THR A 291 -25.45 -27.78 30.37
C THR A 291 -24.63 -29.04 30.61
N LEU A 292 -25.09 -29.88 31.53
CA LEU A 292 -24.49 -31.17 31.80
C LEU A 292 -24.61 -32.10 30.59
N THR A 293 -23.59 -32.90 30.34
CA THR A 293 -23.70 -34.09 29.49
C THR A 293 -24.28 -35.27 30.29
N ALA A 294 -24.74 -36.32 29.62
CA ALA A 294 -25.38 -37.47 30.29
C ALA A 294 -24.41 -38.19 31.25
N ASP A 295 -23.12 -38.24 30.92
CA ASP A 295 -22.04 -38.82 31.72
C ASP A 295 -21.60 -37.93 32.89
N GLN A 296 -22.03 -36.67 32.93
CA GLN A 296 -21.80 -35.76 34.05
C GLN A 296 -22.94 -35.78 35.08
N ILE A 297 -24.01 -36.54 34.84
CA ILE A 297 -25.16 -36.64 35.76
C ILE A 297 -24.95 -37.84 36.69
N ALA A 298 -24.80 -37.54 37.98
CA ALA A 298 -24.62 -38.56 38.99
C ALA A 298 -25.91 -39.33 39.30
N THR A 299 -25.74 -40.57 39.74
CA THR A 299 -26.76 -41.38 40.41
C THR A 299 -26.48 -41.45 41.90
N ALA A 300 -27.55 -41.65 42.69
CA ALA A 300 -27.45 -41.70 44.14
C ALA A 300 -28.25 -42.89 44.71
N THR A 301 -27.71 -43.52 45.75
CA THR A 301 -28.30 -44.69 46.42
C THR A 301 -28.56 -44.38 47.89
N ALA A 302 -29.75 -44.71 48.39
CA ALA A 302 -30.12 -44.47 49.79
C ALA A 302 -29.31 -45.36 50.74
N ALA A 303 -28.97 -44.84 51.91
CA ALA A 303 -28.37 -45.65 52.97
C ALA A 303 -29.44 -46.56 53.62
N ASN A 304 -28.99 -47.61 54.29
CA ASN A 304 -29.89 -48.50 55.05
C ASN A 304 -30.74 -47.69 56.04
N GLY A 305 -32.06 -47.87 55.98
CA GLY A 305 -33.03 -47.15 56.82
C GLY A 305 -33.69 -45.95 56.14
N TYR A 306 -33.30 -45.60 54.91
CA TYR A 306 -33.89 -44.51 54.12
C TYR A 306 -34.53 -45.02 52.82
N ALA A 307 -35.54 -44.32 52.32
CA ALA A 307 -36.30 -44.79 51.17
C ALA A 307 -35.69 -44.32 49.85
N GLN A 308 -35.36 -45.22 48.92
CA GLN A 308 -34.74 -44.84 47.62
C GLN A 308 -35.63 -43.89 46.78
N ASN A 309 -36.96 -44.07 46.84
CA ASN A 309 -37.92 -43.22 46.13
C ASN A 309 -38.11 -41.84 46.78
N SER A 310 -37.48 -41.57 47.92
CA SER A 310 -37.46 -40.24 48.54
C SER A 310 -36.36 -39.32 47.99
N LEU A 311 -35.53 -39.81 47.04
CA LEU A 311 -34.43 -39.07 46.46
C LEU A 311 -34.89 -37.69 45.98
N ASN A 312 -34.36 -36.66 46.64
CA ASN A 312 -34.54 -35.27 46.24
C ASN A 312 -33.17 -34.62 46.01
N TRP A 313 -33.06 -33.87 44.92
CA TRP A 313 -31.84 -33.14 44.58
C TRP A 313 -32.00 -31.66 44.86
N THR A 314 -31.00 -31.05 45.49
CA THR A 314 -30.90 -29.59 45.69
C THR A 314 -29.59 -29.07 45.05
N PRO A 315 -29.55 -27.87 44.43
CA PRO A 315 -30.62 -26.87 44.33
C PRO A 315 -31.75 -27.24 43.36
N LYS A 316 -31.48 -28.13 42.39
CA LYS A 316 -32.45 -28.68 41.42
C LYS A 316 -32.02 -30.08 41.02
N THR A 317 -32.93 -30.85 40.42
CA THR A 317 -32.57 -32.13 39.80
C THR A 317 -31.58 -31.90 38.65
N PRO A 318 -30.40 -32.56 38.66
CA PRO A 318 -29.44 -32.46 37.57
C PRO A 318 -30.03 -33.12 36.31
N THR A 319 -30.03 -32.39 35.20
CA THR A 319 -30.49 -32.86 33.89
C THR A 319 -29.61 -32.30 32.79
N THR A 320 -29.65 -32.89 31.59
CA THR A 320 -28.94 -32.37 30.41
C THR A 320 -29.55 -31.06 29.89
N SER A 321 -30.73 -30.66 30.37
CA SER A 321 -31.41 -29.41 30.02
C SER A 321 -31.22 -28.32 31.09
N LEU A 322 -30.63 -28.64 32.23
CA LEU A 322 -30.40 -27.69 33.31
C LEU A 322 -29.31 -26.70 32.91
N LYS A 323 -29.69 -25.42 32.85
CA LYS A 323 -28.78 -24.32 32.55
C LYS A 323 -27.96 -23.95 33.78
N LEU A 324 -26.64 -23.95 33.62
CA LEU A 324 -25.67 -23.58 34.64
C LEU A 324 -24.88 -22.35 34.19
N ASN A 325 -24.62 -21.43 35.12
CA ASN A 325 -23.78 -20.25 34.92
C ASN A 325 -22.83 -19.98 36.11
N SER A 326 -22.83 -20.85 37.10
CA SER A 326 -21.98 -20.76 38.29
C SER A 326 -21.63 -22.16 38.77
N ASP A 327 -20.58 -22.24 39.58
CA ASP A 327 -20.25 -23.46 40.29
C ASP A 327 -21.48 -23.96 41.07
N THR A 328 -21.74 -25.26 40.98
CA THR A 328 -22.97 -25.88 41.51
C THR A 328 -22.63 -27.19 42.19
N GLU A 329 -22.99 -27.29 43.48
CA GLU A 329 -23.03 -28.57 44.18
C GLU A 329 -24.45 -29.13 44.12
N PHE A 330 -24.61 -30.34 43.57
CA PHE A 330 -25.86 -31.09 43.64
C PHE A 330 -25.81 -32.04 44.83
N LYS A 331 -26.77 -31.89 45.74
CA LYS A 331 -26.90 -32.74 46.93
C LYS A 331 -28.12 -33.64 46.83
N ALA A 332 -27.89 -34.95 46.84
CA ALA A 332 -28.91 -35.98 46.93
C ALA A 332 -29.34 -36.17 48.39
N ILE A 333 -30.62 -36.06 48.69
CA ILE A 333 -31.17 -36.18 50.05
C ILE A 333 -32.18 -37.30 50.05
N PHE A 334 -32.02 -38.23 51.00
CA PHE A 334 -32.97 -39.31 51.27
C PHE A 334 -33.64 -39.11 52.64
N SER A 335 -34.94 -39.41 52.69
CA SER A 335 -35.81 -39.40 53.88
C SER A 335 -36.33 -40.79 54.21
#